data_AF-A0A7L2U907-F1
#
_entry.id   AF-A0A7L2U907-F1
#
_cell.length_a   1.000
_cell.length_b   1.000
_cell.length_c   1.000
_cell.angle_alpha   90.00
_cell.angle_beta   90.00
_cell.angle_gamma   90.00
#
_symmetry.space_group_name_H-M   'P 1'
#
loop_
_entity.id
_entity.type
_entity.pdbx_description
1 polymer ?
#
loop_
_entity_poly.entity_id
_entity_poly.type
_entity_poly.pdbx_seq_one_letter_code
_entity_poly.pdbx_strand_id
1 'polypeptide(L)'
;MKVKVISVLEDNYMYLVIEESTRDAIAVDAAVPKRLLEIVRKEDVVLRAILTTHHHWDHARGNEELARLCPGLRVYGADERIGALTHKVTHDQELTFGAIRVRCLFTPCHTSGHMCYFMWEDGSPDAPALFSGDTLFVGGCGKFFEGTAEQMYTNLTQILGALPKETKVFCGHECTVRNLKFALKVEPENEIVRKKLAWAKQRDDEDLPTVPSTLQEEFLYNPFLRVT
;
A
#
# COMPACT_ATOMS: atom_id res chain seq x y z
N MET A 1 5.07 -13.64 -7.77
CA MET A 1 4.26 -12.40 -7.73
C MET A 1 5.16 -11.23 -8.05
N LYS A 2 4.86 -10.47 -9.11
CA LYS A 2 5.65 -9.30 -9.50
C LYS A 2 4.87 -8.01 -9.20
N VAL A 3 5.47 -7.11 -8.41
CA VAL A 3 4.86 -5.81 -8.09
C VAL A 3 5.50 -4.72 -8.93
N LYS A 4 4.68 -3.93 -9.63
CA LYS A 4 5.09 -2.71 -10.33
C LYS A 4 4.62 -1.49 -9.55
N VAL A 5 5.57 -0.62 -9.21
CA VAL A 5 5.31 0.68 -8.61
C VAL A 5 5.00 1.69 -9.73
N ILE A 6 3.92 2.44 -9.59
CA ILE A 6 3.45 3.40 -10.59
C ILE A 6 3.24 4.75 -9.90
N SER A 7 4.23 5.64 -10.01
CA SER A 7 4.10 7.02 -9.52
C SER A 7 3.04 7.76 -10.35
N VAL A 8 2.11 8.42 -9.67
CA VAL A 8 1.04 9.21 -10.26
C VAL A 8 0.75 10.44 -9.40
N LEU A 9 -0.01 11.39 -9.96
CA LEU A 9 -0.32 12.64 -9.27
C LEU A 9 0.95 13.39 -8.87
N GLU A 10 0.98 13.99 -7.69
CA GLU A 10 2.15 14.68 -7.15
C GLU A 10 3.07 13.68 -6.43
N ASP A 11 2.52 12.86 -5.54
CA ASP A 11 3.30 11.92 -4.72
C ASP A 11 2.62 10.55 -4.50
N ASN A 12 1.50 10.24 -5.15
CA ASN A 12 0.81 8.97 -4.95
C ASN A 12 1.47 7.80 -5.68
N TYR A 13 1.35 6.61 -5.10
CA TYR A 13 1.65 5.34 -5.75
C TYR A 13 0.39 4.54 -6.04
N MET A 14 0.27 4.08 -7.29
CA MET A 14 -0.55 2.92 -7.61
C MET A 14 0.36 1.69 -7.73
N TYR A 15 -0.20 0.51 -7.53
CA TYR A 15 0.55 -0.73 -7.72
C TYR A 15 -0.17 -1.65 -8.70
N LEU A 16 0.60 -2.27 -9.60
CA LEU A 16 0.12 -3.38 -10.43
C LEU A 16 0.82 -4.65 -9.98
N VAL A 17 0.04 -5.58 -9.43
CA VAL A 17 0.49 -6.87 -8.93
C VAL A 17 0.17 -7.92 -10.00
N ILE A 18 1.18 -8.58 -10.52
CA ILE A 18 1.08 -9.53 -11.62
C ILE A 18 1.31 -10.94 -11.09
N GLU A 19 0.35 -11.84 -11.35
CA GLU A 19 0.55 -13.27 -11.22
C GLU A 19 1.24 -13.76 -12.51
N GLU A 20 2.46 -14.26 -12.38
CA GLU A 20 3.34 -14.44 -13.53
C GLU A 20 2.93 -15.58 -14.45
N SER A 21 2.25 -16.60 -13.93
CA SER A 21 1.88 -17.81 -14.67
C SER A 21 0.67 -17.59 -15.59
N THR A 22 -0.39 -16.98 -15.06
CA THR A 22 -1.66 -16.72 -15.75
C THR A 22 -1.66 -15.38 -16.49
N ARG A 23 -0.72 -14.48 -16.18
CA ARG A 23 -0.69 -13.09 -16.66
C ARG A 23 -1.91 -12.29 -16.21
N ASP A 24 -2.63 -12.75 -15.19
CA ASP A 24 -3.64 -11.95 -14.53
C ASP A 24 -2.97 -10.91 -13.61
N ALA A 25 -3.62 -9.76 -13.47
CA ALA A 25 -3.12 -8.67 -12.64
C ALA A 25 -4.21 -8.03 -11.77
N ILE A 26 -3.77 -7.51 -10.64
CA ILE A 26 -4.57 -6.77 -9.67
C ILE A 26 -3.96 -5.37 -9.55
N ALA A 27 -4.78 -4.34 -9.60
CA ALA A 27 -4.34 -2.99 -9.27
C ALA A 27 -4.65 -2.66 -7.80
N VAL A 28 -3.77 -1.91 -7.15
CA VAL A 28 -4.05 -1.29 -5.85
C VAL A 28 -4.10 0.23 -6.04
N ASP A 29 -5.17 0.84 -5.51
CA ASP A 29 -5.44 2.29 -5.55
C ASP A 29 -5.31 2.89 -6.95
N ALA A 30 -6.16 2.44 -7.86
CA ALA A 30 -6.10 2.70 -9.30
C ALA A 30 -6.54 4.11 -9.71
N ALA A 31 -5.97 5.15 -9.10
CA ALA A 31 -6.40 6.55 -9.23
C ALA A 31 -6.19 7.19 -10.61
N VAL A 32 -5.28 6.70 -11.46
CA VAL A 32 -5.06 7.21 -12.83
C VAL A 32 -5.29 6.09 -13.85
N PRO A 33 -6.53 5.88 -14.30
CA PRO A 33 -6.91 4.81 -15.22
C PRO A 33 -6.04 4.75 -16.48
N LYS A 34 -5.84 5.89 -17.14
CA LYS A 34 -5.03 5.97 -18.37
C LYS A 34 -3.62 5.40 -18.17
N ARG A 35 -2.93 5.82 -17.09
CA ARG A 35 -1.57 5.39 -16.77
C ARG A 35 -1.51 3.91 -16.41
N LEU A 36 -2.48 3.43 -15.63
CA LEU A 36 -2.59 2.01 -15.30
C LEU A 36 -2.77 1.16 -16.57
N LEU A 37 -3.71 1.53 -17.44
CA LEU A 37 -4.02 0.79 -18.67
C LEU A 37 -2.89 0.84 -19.72
N GLU A 38 -2.04 1.87 -19.72
CA GLU A 38 -0.79 1.89 -20.49
C GLU A 38 0.19 0.81 -20.01
N ILE A 39 0.35 0.68 -18.69
CA ILE A 39 1.26 -0.31 -18.09
C ILE A 39 0.71 -1.72 -18.22
N VAL A 40 -0.59 -1.92 -18.03
CA VAL A 40 -1.29 -3.21 -18.27
C VAL A 40 -1.04 -3.68 -19.71
N ARG A 41 -1.18 -2.80 -20.70
CA ARG A 41 -0.88 -3.12 -22.11
C ARG A 41 0.60 -3.40 -22.35
N LYS A 42 1.50 -2.59 -21.78
CA LYS A 42 2.95 -2.75 -21.95
C LYS A 42 3.45 -4.06 -21.35
N GLU A 43 2.92 -4.46 -20.20
CA GLU A 43 3.29 -5.72 -19.55
C GLU A 43 2.55 -6.92 -20.16
N ASP A 44 1.59 -6.74 -21.08
CA ASP A 44 0.81 -7.84 -21.67
C ASP A 44 0.15 -8.72 -20.58
N VAL A 45 -0.67 -8.09 -19.75
CA VAL A 45 -1.41 -8.71 -18.63
C VAL A 45 -2.89 -8.36 -18.67
N VAL A 46 -3.73 -9.15 -18.01
CA VAL A 46 -5.18 -8.93 -17.92
C VAL A 46 -5.54 -8.40 -16.54
N LEU A 47 -6.03 -7.16 -16.47
CA LEU A 47 -6.49 -6.56 -15.21
C LEU A 47 -7.80 -7.23 -14.77
N ARG A 48 -7.78 -7.95 -13.63
CA ARG A 48 -8.92 -8.71 -13.10
C ARG A 48 -9.64 -8.04 -11.95
N ALA A 49 -8.92 -7.23 -11.18
CA ALA A 49 -9.46 -6.59 -10.00
C ALA A 49 -8.72 -5.31 -9.64
N ILE A 50 -9.41 -4.46 -8.90
CA ILE A 50 -8.86 -3.33 -8.14
C ILE A 50 -9.09 -3.63 -6.67
N LEU A 51 -8.05 -3.48 -5.85
CA LEU A 51 -8.17 -3.41 -4.40
C LEU A 51 -7.98 -1.96 -3.98
N THR A 52 -9.01 -1.34 -3.44
CA THR A 52 -8.97 0.05 -2.99
C THR A 52 -8.77 0.07 -1.48
N THR A 53 -7.72 0.74 -1.02
CA THR A 53 -7.37 0.81 0.41
C THR A 53 -8.37 1.65 1.17
N HIS A 54 -8.77 2.80 0.62
CA HIS A 54 -9.76 3.67 1.24
C HIS A 54 -10.42 4.62 0.23
N HIS A 55 -11.42 5.38 0.69
CA HIS A 55 -12.31 6.16 -0.16
C HIS A 55 -11.75 7.52 -0.61
N HIS A 56 -10.58 7.95 -0.14
CA HIS A 56 -10.05 9.25 -0.56
C HIS A 56 -9.82 9.26 -2.08
N TRP A 57 -10.06 10.44 -2.65
CA TRP A 57 -10.18 10.62 -4.08
C TRP A 57 -8.91 10.22 -4.83
N ASP A 58 -7.74 10.56 -4.30
CA ASP A 58 -6.43 10.25 -4.85
C ASP A 58 -6.07 8.75 -4.83
N HIS A 59 -6.91 7.91 -4.21
CA HIS A 59 -6.82 6.44 -4.27
C HIS A 59 -7.95 5.81 -5.09
N ALA A 60 -9.19 6.31 -4.93
CA ALA A 60 -10.39 5.66 -5.44
C ALA A 60 -10.96 6.26 -6.74
N ARG A 61 -10.55 7.48 -7.14
CA ARG A 61 -11.22 8.23 -8.24
C ARG A 61 -11.24 7.51 -9.58
N GLY A 62 -10.26 6.65 -9.85
CA GLY A 62 -10.17 5.97 -11.14
C GLY A 62 -11.10 4.76 -11.27
N ASN A 63 -11.70 4.30 -10.17
CA ASN A 63 -12.48 3.07 -10.14
C ASN A 63 -13.68 3.10 -11.10
N GLU A 64 -14.44 4.20 -11.13
CA GLU A 64 -15.63 4.31 -11.99
C GLU A 64 -15.30 4.36 -13.48
N GLU A 65 -14.20 5.00 -13.85
CA GLU A 65 -13.72 5.00 -15.23
C GLU A 65 -13.22 3.60 -15.62
N LEU A 66 -12.44 2.94 -14.77
CA LEU A 66 -11.94 1.58 -15.02
C LEU A 66 -13.08 0.56 -15.12
N ALA A 67 -14.11 0.65 -14.28
CA ALA A 67 -15.27 -0.23 -14.35
C ALA A 67 -16.03 -0.08 -15.67
N ARG A 68 -16.07 1.14 -16.26
CA ARG A 68 -16.66 1.38 -17.59
C ARG A 68 -15.77 0.88 -18.72
N LEU A 69 -14.46 1.09 -18.63
CA LEU A 69 -13.49 0.68 -19.66
C LEU A 69 -13.21 -0.83 -19.67
N CYS A 70 -13.38 -1.48 -18.53
CA CYS A 70 -13.12 -2.91 -18.34
C CYS A 70 -14.37 -3.60 -17.76
N PRO A 71 -15.37 -3.95 -18.60
CA PRO A 71 -16.56 -4.64 -18.14
C PRO A 71 -16.22 -5.93 -17.39
N GLY A 72 -16.85 -6.13 -16.23
CA GLY A 72 -16.59 -7.27 -15.35
C GLY A 72 -15.41 -7.08 -14.38
N LEU A 73 -14.76 -5.91 -14.37
CA LEU A 73 -13.73 -5.59 -13.39
C LEU A 73 -14.30 -5.59 -11.97
N ARG A 74 -13.65 -6.33 -11.08
CA ARG A 74 -14.04 -6.41 -9.67
C ARG A 74 -13.33 -5.31 -8.88
N VAL A 75 -14.07 -4.58 -8.06
CA VAL A 75 -13.56 -3.49 -7.22
C VAL A 75 -13.84 -3.88 -5.78
N TYR A 76 -12.76 -4.09 -5.03
CA TYR A 76 -12.78 -4.49 -3.64
C TYR A 76 -12.44 -3.31 -2.73
N GLY A 77 -13.06 -3.28 -1.56
CA GLY A 77 -12.85 -2.24 -0.54
C GLY A 77 -13.75 -2.47 0.67
N ALA A 78 -13.54 -1.74 1.75
CA ALA A 78 -14.33 -1.90 2.97
C ALA A 78 -15.39 -0.79 3.18
N ASP A 79 -15.40 0.22 2.30
CA ASP A 79 -16.16 1.45 2.46
C ASP A 79 -17.12 1.69 1.28
N GLU A 80 -18.40 1.92 1.57
CA GLU A 80 -19.43 2.21 0.55
C GLU A 80 -19.16 3.52 -0.21
N ARG A 81 -18.31 4.40 0.34
CA ARG A 81 -17.88 5.63 -0.33
C ARG A 81 -16.92 5.38 -1.50
N ILE A 82 -16.39 4.16 -1.64
CA ILE A 82 -15.53 3.78 -2.77
C ILE A 82 -16.37 3.67 -4.05
N GLY A 83 -16.05 4.52 -5.04
CA GLY A 83 -16.71 4.51 -6.34
C GLY A 83 -16.59 3.15 -7.05
N ALA A 84 -17.66 2.73 -7.71
CA ALA A 84 -17.79 1.45 -8.41
C ALA A 84 -17.47 0.20 -7.58
N LEU A 85 -17.58 0.26 -6.24
CA LEU A 85 -17.43 -0.91 -5.38
C LEU A 85 -18.37 -2.04 -5.80
N THR A 86 -17.82 -3.23 -6.02
CA THR A 86 -18.62 -4.44 -6.33
C THR A 86 -18.49 -5.52 -5.27
N HIS A 87 -17.40 -5.52 -4.50
CA HIS A 87 -17.10 -6.53 -3.50
C HIS A 87 -16.65 -5.88 -2.20
N LYS A 88 -17.57 -5.71 -1.25
CA LYS A 88 -17.21 -5.25 0.09
C LYS A 88 -16.45 -6.36 0.83
N VAL A 89 -15.32 -6.02 1.42
CA VAL A 89 -14.48 -6.95 2.19
C VAL A 89 -14.44 -6.62 3.67
N THR A 90 -14.19 -7.64 4.49
CA THR A 90 -14.07 -7.52 5.96
C THR A 90 -12.68 -7.91 6.44
N HIS A 91 -12.38 -7.61 7.70
CA HIS A 91 -11.15 -8.04 8.37
C HIS A 91 -10.96 -9.57 8.25
N ASP A 92 -9.71 -9.99 8.04
CA ASP A 92 -9.26 -11.37 7.84
C ASP A 92 -9.89 -12.13 6.67
N GLN A 93 -10.72 -11.48 5.84
CA GLN A 93 -11.24 -12.11 4.65
C GLN A 93 -10.09 -12.41 3.67
N GLU A 94 -10.01 -13.67 3.25
CA GLU A 94 -9.05 -14.09 2.24
C GLU A 94 -9.66 -14.07 0.83
N LEU A 95 -8.90 -13.55 -0.11
CA LEU A 95 -9.18 -13.56 -1.54
C LEU A 95 -8.08 -14.36 -2.26
N THR A 96 -8.36 -14.78 -3.49
CA THR A 96 -7.39 -15.50 -4.31
C THR A 96 -7.49 -15.06 -5.77
N PHE A 97 -6.34 -14.84 -6.38
CA PHE A 97 -6.18 -14.45 -7.77
C PHE A 97 -5.04 -15.29 -8.37
N GLY A 98 -5.39 -16.42 -9.02
CA GLY A 98 -4.39 -17.41 -9.42
C GLY A 98 -3.65 -17.96 -8.19
N ALA A 99 -2.33 -17.89 -8.20
CA ALA A 99 -1.48 -18.29 -7.08
C ALA A 99 -1.39 -17.23 -5.95
N ILE A 100 -1.80 -15.99 -6.23
CA ILE A 100 -1.72 -14.90 -5.25
C ILE A 100 -2.84 -15.04 -4.21
N ARG A 101 -2.45 -15.21 -2.96
CA ARG A 101 -3.30 -15.13 -1.78
C ARG A 101 -3.31 -13.68 -1.29
N VAL A 102 -4.48 -13.20 -0.87
CA VAL A 102 -4.64 -11.85 -0.29
C VAL A 102 -5.43 -11.98 1.00
N ARG A 103 -4.92 -11.42 2.10
CA ARG A 103 -5.65 -11.24 3.35
C ARG A 103 -5.99 -9.75 3.52
N CYS A 104 -7.28 -9.47 3.73
CA CYS A 104 -7.79 -8.12 3.95
C CYS A 104 -7.66 -7.75 5.42
N LEU A 105 -6.85 -6.74 5.74
CA LEU A 105 -6.58 -6.29 7.11
C LEU A 105 -7.26 -4.94 7.35
N PHE A 106 -8.40 -4.96 8.05
CA PHE A 106 -9.12 -3.73 8.40
C PHE A 106 -8.29 -2.88 9.36
N THR A 107 -8.00 -1.63 8.99
CA THR A 107 -7.11 -0.72 9.73
C THR A 107 -7.74 0.68 9.88
N PRO A 108 -8.90 0.82 10.55
CA PRO A 108 -9.58 2.10 10.67
C PRO A 108 -8.71 3.09 11.46
N CYS A 109 -8.46 4.27 10.91
CA CYS A 109 -7.92 5.42 11.63
C CYS A 109 -7.80 6.63 10.69
N HIS A 110 -7.00 6.46 9.63
CA HIS A 110 -6.86 7.48 8.59
C HIS A 110 -8.22 7.77 7.95
N THR A 111 -8.91 6.71 7.54
CA THR A 111 -10.36 6.71 7.33
C THR A 111 -10.99 5.58 8.13
N SER A 112 -12.29 5.66 8.41
CA SER A 112 -13.04 4.65 9.15
C SER A 112 -13.23 3.36 8.35
N GLY A 113 -13.03 3.42 7.02
CA GLY A 113 -13.16 2.30 6.09
C GLY A 113 -11.83 1.82 5.50
N HIS A 114 -10.70 2.15 6.12
CA HIS A 114 -9.38 1.81 5.58
C HIS A 114 -9.09 0.30 5.66
N MET A 115 -8.55 -0.25 4.58
CA MET A 115 -8.16 -1.63 4.40
C MET A 115 -6.73 -1.72 3.89
N CYS A 116 -5.88 -2.49 4.57
CA CYS A 116 -4.59 -2.91 4.05
C CYS A 116 -4.73 -4.30 3.40
N TYR A 117 -3.92 -4.59 2.38
CA TYR A 117 -3.95 -5.88 1.70
C TYR A 117 -2.60 -6.58 1.85
N PHE A 118 -2.57 -7.70 2.57
CA PHE A 118 -1.39 -8.54 2.74
C PHE A 118 -1.41 -9.66 1.69
N MET A 119 -0.39 -9.74 0.84
CA MET A 119 -0.33 -10.64 -0.31
C MET A 119 0.88 -11.56 -0.29
N TRP A 120 0.69 -12.81 -0.67
CA TRP A 120 1.77 -13.79 -0.79
C TRP A 120 1.43 -14.87 -1.82
N GLU A 121 2.42 -15.70 -2.16
CA GLU A 121 2.24 -16.92 -2.94
C GLU A 121 2.80 -18.09 -2.13
N ASP A 122 2.03 -19.17 -2.00
CA ASP A 122 2.45 -20.34 -1.22
C ASP A 122 3.67 -21.01 -1.88
N GLY A 123 4.70 -21.28 -1.09
CA GLY A 123 5.95 -21.89 -1.57
C GLY A 123 6.86 -20.96 -2.38
N SER A 124 6.51 -19.68 -2.54
CA SER A 124 7.37 -18.70 -3.19
C SER A 124 8.57 -18.33 -2.30
N PRO A 125 9.79 -18.20 -2.86
CA PRO A 125 10.94 -17.70 -2.11
C PRO A 125 10.89 -16.18 -1.87
N ASP A 126 10.01 -15.46 -2.56
CA ASP A 126 9.84 -14.02 -2.38
C ASP A 126 9.08 -13.70 -1.09
N ALA A 127 9.56 -12.69 -0.36
CA ALA A 127 8.86 -12.19 0.81
C ALA A 127 7.45 -11.66 0.45
N PRO A 128 6.45 -11.82 1.35
CA PRO A 128 5.12 -11.25 1.20
C PRO A 128 5.13 -9.72 1.00
N ALA A 129 4.04 -9.18 0.47
CA ALA A 129 3.83 -7.75 0.27
C ALA A 129 2.64 -7.24 1.08
N LEU A 130 2.78 -6.09 1.70
CA LEU A 130 1.72 -5.35 2.37
C LEU A 130 1.45 -4.07 1.58
N PHE A 131 0.24 -3.91 1.08
CA PHE A 131 -0.25 -2.65 0.53
C PHE A 131 -0.99 -1.89 1.62
N SER A 132 -0.34 -0.87 2.15
CA SER A 132 -0.75 -0.22 3.40
C SER A 132 -1.58 1.04 3.22
N GLY A 133 -1.78 1.50 1.98
CA GLY A 133 -2.43 2.78 1.68
C GLY A 133 -1.85 3.87 2.57
N ASP A 134 -2.74 4.53 3.30
CA ASP A 134 -2.42 5.65 4.18
C ASP A 134 -2.40 5.27 5.66
N THR A 135 -2.38 3.97 5.99
CA THR A 135 -2.18 3.53 7.38
C THR A 135 -0.71 3.65 7.78
N LEU A 136 0.17 2.99 7.02
CA LEU A 136 1.62 2.93 7.26
C LEU A 136 2.36 3.47 6.05
N PHE A 137 3.24 4.45 6.28
CA PHE A 137 4.19 4.96 5.28
C PHE A 137 5.61 4.54 5.64
N VAL A 138 6.53 4.63 4.70
CA VAL A 138 7.96 4.52 5.01
C VAL A 138 8.34 5.64 5.99
N GLY A 139 8.69 5.24 7.22
CA GLY A 139 9.09 6.13 8.31
C GLY A 139 7.96 6.98 8.90
N GLY A 140 6.69 6.73 8.56
CA GLY A 140 5.54 7.52 9.03
C GLY A 140 4.23 6.75 9.12
N CYS A 141 3.13 7.45 9.39
CA CYS A 141 1.76 6.95 9.33
C CYS A 141 0.81 8.04 8.81
N GLY A 142 -0.41 7.66 8.42
CA GLY A 142 -1.45 8.60 8.00
C GLY A 142 -1.90 9.54 9.11
N LYS A 143 -2.40 10.71 8.73
CA LYS A 143 -3.16 11.57 9.63
C LYS A 143 -4.45 10.88 10.06
N PHE A 144 -4.89 11.11 11.30
CA PHE A 144 -6.06 10.45 11.88
C PHE A 144 -7.32 11.27 11.57
N PHE A 145 -7.74 11.31 10.30
CA PHE A 145 -8.89 12.14 9.91
C PHE A 145 -10.21 11.62 10.49
N GLU A 146 -10.39 10.30 10.56
CA GLU A 146 -11.65 9.66 10.97
C GLU A 146 -11.47 8.68 12.14
N GLY A 147 -10.42 8.83 12.94
CA GLY A 147 -10.09 7.88 13.98
C GLY A 147 -9.19 8.41 15.09
N THR A 148 -8.73 7.50 15.95
CA THR A 148 -8.01 7.82 17.19
C THR A 148 -6.57 7.33 17.17
N ALA A 149 -5.75 7.88 18.07
CA ALA A 149 -4.38 7.40 18.29
C ALA A 149 -4.34 5.93 18.75
N GLU A 150 -5.30 5.49 19.55
CA GLU A 150 -5.44 4.09 19.99
C GLU A 150 -5.70 3.16 18.80
N GLN A 151 -6.56 3.58 17.86
CA GLN A 151 -6.79 2.82 16.64
C GLN A 151 -5.51 2.71 15.80
N MET A 152 -4.78 3.82 15.58
CA MET A 152 -3.52 3.76 14.83
C MET A 152 -2.49 2.88 15.53
N TYR A 153 -2.37 2.99 16.86
CA TYR A 153 -1.49 2.13 17.64
C TYR A 153 -1.80 0.66 17.41
N THR A 154 -3.06 0.25 17.59
CA THR A 154 -3.50 -1.13 17.34
C THR A 154 -3.22 -1.56 15.90
N ASN A 155 -3.54 -0.73 14.91
CA ASN A 155 -3.30 -1.02 13.50
C ASN A 155 -1.80 -1.28 13.24
N LEU A 156 -0.93 -0.40 13.72
CA LEU A 156 0.51 -0.49 13.46
C LEU A 156 1.16 -1.64 14.24
N THR A 157 0.90 -1.76 15.54
CA THR A 157 1.65 -2.71 16.38
C THR A 157 1.05 -4.10 16.45
N GLN A 158 -0.28 -4.22 16.40
CA GLN A 158 -0.98 -5.50 16.62
C GLN A 158 -1.47 -6.14 15.32
N ILE A 159 -1.96 -5.34 14.37
CA ILE A 159 -2.45 -5.88 13.08
C ILE A 159 -1.29 -6.01 12.10
N LEU A 160 -0.67 -4.89 11.71
CA LEU A 160 0.42 -4.88 10.73
C LEU A 160 1.73 -5.40 11.34
N GLY A 161 2.02 -5.04 12.59
CA GLY A 161 3.24 -5.42 13.29
C GLY A 161 3.37 -6.92 13.61
N ALA A 162 2.26 -7.67 13.56
CA ALA A 162 2.19 -9.12 13.73
C ALA A 162 2.49 -9.91 12.45
N LEU A 163 2.56 -9.25 11.30
CA LEU A 163 2.96 -9.88 10.04
C LEU A 163 4.45 -10.27 10.05
N PRO A 164 4.89 -11.17 9.15
CA PRO A 164 6.31 -11.55 9.03
C PRO A 164 7.21 -10.33 8.83
N LYS A 165 8.38 -10.31 9.45
CA LYS A 165 9.26 -9.12 9.48
C LYS A 165 9.81 -8.76 8.10
N GLU A 166 10.02 -9.76 7.26
CA GLU A 166 10.47 -9.63 5.87
C GLU A 166 9.42 -9.03 4.93
N THR A 167 8.17 -8.87 5.38
CA THR A 167 7.07 -8.33 4.56
C THR A 167 7.45 -6.98 3.97
N LYS A 168 7.41 -6.88 2.65
CA LYS A 168 7.66 -5.65 1.89
C LYS A 168 6.47 -4.70 2.05
N VAL A 169 6.72 -3.42 2.36
CA VAL A 169 5.67 -2.41 2.58
C VAL A 169 5.57 -1.48 1.38
N PHE A 170 4.37 -1.41 0.80
CA PHE A 170 3.99 -0.59 -0.35
C PHE A 170 2.89 0.39 0.07
N CYS A 171 3.27 1.64 0.35
CA CYS A 171 2.39 2.66 0.93
C CYS A 171 1.87 3.69 -0.09
N GLY A 172 0.80 4.40 0.26
CA GLY A 172 0.06 5.27 -0.66
C GLY A 172 0.84 6.44 -1.27
N HIS A 173 1.85 6.96 -0.57
CA HIS A 173 2.54 8.20 -0.95
C HIS A 173 4.07 8.16 -0.79
N GLU A 174 4.76 8.94 -1.64
CA GLU A 174 6.17 9.30 -1.51
C GLU A 174 6.34 10.44 -0.50
N CYS A 175 6.36 10.09 0.78
CA CYS A 175 6.55 11.04 1.87
C CYS A 175 7.78 10.75 2.75
N THR A 176 8.67 9.86 2.28
CA THR A 176 9.73 9.25 3.07
C THR A 176 10.75 10.27 3.61
N VAL A 177 11.19 11.22 2.78
CA VAL A 177 12.13 12.27 3.21
C VAL A 177 11.51 13.14 4.31
N ARG A 178 10.24 13.53 4.16
CA ARG A 178 9.52 14.33 5.16
C ARG A 178 9.37 13.55 6.46
N ASN A 179 8.98 12.29 6.36
CA ASN A 179 8.77 11.41 7.51
C ASN A 179 10.06 11.18 8.29
N LEU A 180 11.16 10.89 7.61
CA LEU A 180 12.46 10.64 8.25
C LEU A 180 13.09 11.91 8.84
N LYS A 181 12.82 13.10 8.29
CA LYS A 181 13.16 14.37 8.96
C LYS A 181 12.43 14.52 10.30
N PHE A 182 11.15 14.12 10.38
CA PHE A 182 10.42 14.11 11.63
C PHE A 182 10.94 13.02 12.58
N ALA A 183 11.17 11.81 12.09
CA ALA A 183 11.74 10.72 12.89
C ALA A 183 13.08 11.12 13.52
N LEU A 184 13.95 11.83 12.78
CA LEU A 184 15.23 12.32 13.30
C LEU A 184 15.06 13.41 14.37
N LYS A 185 13.97 14.17 14.35
CA LYS A 185 13.64 15.11 15.43
C LYS A 185 13.20 14.37 16.69
N VAL A 186 12.49 13.24 16.55
CA VAL A 186 11.99 12.42 17.66
C VAL A 186 13.13 11.63 18.31
N GLU A 187 13.99 10.99 17.50
CA GLU A 187 15.15 10.22 17.96
C GLU A 187 16.45 10.76 17.32
N PRO A 188 17.02 11.87 17.83
CA PRO A 188 18.18 12.53 17.23
C PRO A 188 19.42 11.65 17.11
N GLU A 189 19.59 10.69 18.02
CA GLU A 189 20.76 9.80 18.08
C GLU A 189 20.55 8.48 17.30
N ASN A 190 19.40 8.30 16.63
CA ASN A 190 19.13 7.09 15.86
C ASN A 190 19.87 7.12 14.51
N GLU A 191 21.04 6.48 14.48
CA GLU A 191 21.88 6.38 13.27
C GLU A 191 21.21 5.64 12.10
N ILE A 192 20.22 4.78 12.38
CA ILE A 192 19.45 4.09 11.33
C ILE A 192 18.56 5.10 10.60
N VAL A 193 17.90 6.01 11.34
CA VAL A 193 17.11 7.10 10.75
C VAL A 193 18.00 8.00 9.90
N ARG A 194 19.20 8.38 10.38
CA ARG A 194 20.15 9.21 9.59
C ARG A 194 20.53 8.55 8.28
N LYS A 195 20.89 7.26 8.32
CA LYS A 195 21.27 6.48 7.12
C LYS A 195 20.10 6.33 6.16
N LYS A 196 18.90 6.01 6.65
CA LYS A 196 17.70 5.88 5.81
C LYS A 196 17.31 7.22 5.19
N LEU A 197 17.47 8.34 5.91
CA LEU A 197 17.21 9.68 5.39
C LEU A 197 18.20 10.07 4.28
N ALA A 198 19.49 9.76 4.45
CA ALA A 198 20.49 10.00 3.40
C ALA A 198 20.19 9.18 2.14
N TRP A 199 19.84 7.90 2.30
CA TRP A 199 19.39 7.04 1.21
C TRP A 199 18.12 7.58 0.53
N ALA A 200 17.12 8.03 1.29
CA ALA A 200 15.88 8.56 0.74
C ALA A 200 16.11 9.84 -0.06
N LYS A 201 16.98 10.74 0.41
CA LYS A 201 17.37 11.96 -0.33
C LYS A 201 18.07 11.62 -1.65
N GLN A 202 18.99 10.66 -1.64
CA GLN A 202 19.65 10.25 -2.87
C GLN A 202 18.65 9.73 -3.90
N ARG A 203 17.66 8.94 -3.46
CA ARG A 203 16.62 8.42 -4.37
C ARG A 203 15.70 9.51 -4.89
N ASP A 204 15.34 10.47 -4.04
CA ASP A 204 14.58 11.67 -4.41
C ASP A 204 15.33 12.48 -5.49
N ASP A 205 16.65 12.70 -5.31
CA ASP A 205 17.52 13.36 -6.29
C ASP A 205 17.63 12.59 -7.63
N GLU A 206 17.38 11.28 -7.62
CA GLU A 206 17.41 10.38 -8.79
C GLU A 206 16.02 10.10 -9.38
N ASP A 207 14.96 10.76 -8.90
CA ASP A 207 13.55 10.51 -9.26
C ASP A 207 13.13 9.03 -9.08
N LEU A 208 13.68 8.35 -8.06
CA LEU A 208 13.43 6.94 -7.77
C LEU A 208 12.50 6.75 -6.56
N PRO A 209 11.48 5.86 -6.64
CA PRO A 209 10.60 5.58 -5.51
C PRO A 209 11.33 5.05 -4.28
N THR A 210 10.93 5.45 -3.08
CA THR A 210 11.49 4.92 -1.82
C THR A 210 10.76 3.67 -1.31
N VAL A 211 9.74 3.21 -2.03
CA VAL A 211 9.06 1.93 -1.80
C VAL A 211 9.69 0.78 -2.64
N PRO A 212 9.58 -0.47 -2.18
CA PRO A 212 9.12 -0.86 -0.84
C PRO A 212 10.21 -0.68 0.23
N SER A 213 9.78 -0.50 1.48
CA SER A 213 10.58 -0.87 2.66
C SER A 213 10.21 -2.29 3.12
N THR A 214 10.64 -2.70 4.31
CA THR A 214 10.16 -3.92 4.99
C THR A 214 9.63 -3.59 6.38
N LEU A 215 8.74 -4.42 6.94
CA LEU A 215 8.30 -4.25 8.32
C LEU A 215 9.48 -4.29 9.31
N GLN A 216 10.46 -5.15 9.06
CA GLN A 216 11.70 -5.21 9.83
C GLN A 216 12.41 -3.85 9.89
N GLU A 217 12.53 -3.18 8.75
CA GLU A 217 13.11 -1.84 8.65
C GLU A 217 12.26 -0.79 9.39
N GLU A 218 10.94 -0.80 9.22
CA GLU A 218 10.05 0.19 9.85
C GLU A 218 10.18 0.19 11.38
N PHE A 219 10.33 -0.98 12.02
CA PHE A 219 10.58 -1.07 13.47
C PHE A 219 11.89 -0.40 13.94
N LEU A 220 12.82 -0.09 13.03
CA LEU A 220 14.12 0.52 13.36
C LEU A 220 14.13 2.05 13.26
N TYR A 221 13.24 2.65 12.46
CA TYR A 221 13.26 4.11 12.20
C TYR A 221 11.91 4.81 12.20
N ASN A 222 10.79 4.08 12.19
CA ASN A 222 9.47 4.70 12.14
C ASN A 222 8.99 5.02 13.57
N PRO A 223 8.86 6.30 13.96
CA PRO A 223 8.53 6.67 15.34
C PRO A 223 7.15 6.14 15.78
N PHE A 224 6.23 5.90 14.83
CA PHE A 224 4.88 5.40 15.13
C PHE A 224 4.83 3.88 15.40
N LEU A 225 5.90 3.15 15.05
CA LEU A 225 6.10 1.73 15.43
C LEU A 225 7.06 1.57 16.61
N ARG A 226 7.55 2.67 17.17
CA ARG A 226 8.58 2.76 18.22
C ARG A 226 8.09 3.59 19.41
N VAL A 227 6.84 3.38 19.81
CA VAL A 227 6.15 4.20 20.83
C VAL A 227 6.35 3.73 22.28
N THR A 228 7.31 2.82 22.51
CA THR A 228 7.65 2.25 23.83
C THR A 228 9.10 2.48 24.18
#